data_AF-A0A6C1U1T2-F1
#
_entry.id   AF-A0A6C1U1T2-F1
#
_cell.length_a   1.000
_cell.length_b   1.000
_cell.length_c   1.000
_cell.angle_alpha   90.00
_cell.angle_beta   90.00
_cell.angle_gamma   90.00
#
_symmetry.space_group_name_H-M   'P 1'
#
loop_
_entity.id
_entity.type
_entity.pdbx_description
1 polymer ?
#
loop_
_entity_poly.entity_id
_entity_poly.type
_entity_poly.pdbx_seq_one_letter_code
_entity_poly.pdbx_strand_id
1 'polypeptide(L)' 'MSIDLSLPELPVLHPRITVVGVGGAGGNAVNNMIQSNLQGVNFVVAN' A
#
# COMPACT_ATOMS: atom_id res chain seq x y z
N MET A 1 11.49 0.61 -46.44
CA MET A 1 11.19 -0.27 -45.30
C MET A 1 11.39 0.57 -44.05
N SER A 2 10.32 0.92 -43.34
CA SER A 2 10.39 1.70 -42.10
C SER A 2 10.32 0.75 -40.92
N ILE A 3 11.24 0.90 -39.97
CA ILE A 3 11.19 0.20 -38.68
C ILE A 3 10.38 1.10 -37.74
N ASP A 4 9.34 0.54 -37.15
CA ASP A 4 8.55 1.20 -36.12
C ASP A 4 9.19 0.90 -34.76
N LEU A 5 9.69 1.93 -34.09
CA LEU A 5 10.33 1.86 -32.78
C LEU A 5 9.36 2.41 -31.73
N SER A 6 8.49 1.54 -31.21
CA SER A 6 7.73 1.85 -30.01
C SER A 6 8.59 1.60 -28.77
N LEU A 7 8.72 2.61 -27.92
CA LEU A 7 9.37 2.46 -26.62
C LEU A 7 8.50 1.54 -25.75
N PRO A 8 9.07 0.52 -25.09
CA PRO A 8 8.30 -0.32 -24.18
C PRO A 8 7.77 0.54 -23.02
N GLU A 9 6.47 0.42 -22.76
CA GLU A 9 5.87 1.09 -21.60
C GLU A 9 6.49 0.53 -20.32
N LEU A 10 7.14 1.41 -19.56
CA LEU A 10 7.64 1.06 -18.24
C LEU A 10 6.43 0.88 -17.31
N PRO A 11 6.33 -0.24 -16.57
CA PRO A 11 5.26 -0.41 -15.61
C PRO A 11 5.39 0.67 -14.53
N VAL A 12 4.33 1.46 -14.35
CA VAL A 12 4.23 2.40 -13.23
C VAL A 12 4.09 1.58 -11.95
N LEU A 13 5.18 1.47 -11.19
CA LEU A 13 5.19 0.76 -9.92
C LEU A 13 4.78 1.70 -8.79
N HIS A 14 3.68 1.37 -8.11
CA HIS A 14 3.28 2.02 -6.88
C HIS A 14 3.82 1.27 -5.66
N PRO A 15 4.30 1.96 -4.61
CA PRO A 15 4.67 1.33 -3.35
C PRO A 15 3.49 0.59 -2.73
N ARG A 16 3.71 -0.65 -2.30
CA ARG A 16 2.73 -1.42 -1.54
C ARG A 16 3.04 -1.29 -0.05
N ILE A 17 2.31 -0.42 0.64
CA ILE A 17 2.55 -0.14 2.06
C ILE A 17 1.61 -0.98 2.90
N THR A 18 2.14 -1.64 3.93
CA THR A 18 1.35 -2.43 4.89
C THR A 18 1.65 -1.94 6.30
N VAL A 19 0.61 -1.66 7.07
CA VAL A 19 0.69 -1.30 8.49
C VAL A 19 0.29 -2.53 9.30
N VAL A 20 1.19 -2.99 10.17
CA VAL A 20 0.97 -4.16 11.02
C VAL A 20 0.87 -3.71 12.48
N GLY A 21 -0.31 -3.83 13.07
CA GLY A 21 -0.53 -3.61 14.49
C GLY A 21 -0.36 -4.91 15.27
N VAL A 22 0.55 -4.94 16.24
CA VAL A 22 0.77 -6.11 17.10
C VAL A 22 0.30 -5.85 18.52
N GLY A 23 -0.43 -6.80 19.11
CA GLY A 23 -0.98 -6.67 20.45
C GLY A 23 -2.19 -5.74 20.56
N GLY A 24 -2.80 -5.66 21.74
CA GLY A 24 -3.97 -4.81 21.98
C GLY A 24 -3.74 -3.31 21.69
N ALA A 25 -2.58 -2.78 22.07
CA ALA A 25 -2.20 -1.40 21.78
C ALA A 25 -1.99 -1.16 20.27
N GLY A 26 -1.40 -2.12 19.56
CA GLY A 26 -1.20 -2.05 18.11
C GLY A 26 -2.52 -2.09 17.35
N GLY A 27 -3.46 -2.95 17.75
CA GLY A 27 -4.81 -2.98 17.19
C GLY A 27 -5.57 -1.66 17.41
N ASN A 28 -5.46 -1.06 18.59
CA ASN A 28 -6.07 0.22 18.87
C ASN A 28 -5.47 1.36 18.00
N ALA A 29 -4.16 1.36 17.79
CA ALA A 29 -3.51 2.32 16.89
C ALA A 29 -4.00 2.17 15.44
N VAL A 30 -4.12 0.93 14.94
CA VAL A 30 -4.68 0.66 13.61
C VAL A 30 -6.13 1.14 13.50
N ASN A 31 -6.97 0.93 14.52
CA ASN A 31 -8.34 1.41 14.52
C ASN A 31 -8.41 2.95 14.38
N ASN A 32 -7.54 3.68 15.07
CA ASN A 32 -7.46 5.13 14.92
C ASN A 32 -7.06 5.55 13.50
N MET A 33 -6.13 4.82 12.86
CA MET A 33 -5.73 5.10 11.46
C MET A 33 -6.88 4.86 10.48
N ILE A 34 -7.69 3.82 10.69
CA ILE A 34 -8.89 3.53 9.89
C ILE A 34 -9.93 4.65 10.08
N GLN A 35 -10.21 5.04 11.33
CA GLN A 35 -11.14 6.14 11.64
C GLN A 35 -10.69 7.49 11.06
N SER A 36 -9.38 7.70 10.95
CA SER A 36 -8.78 8.89 10.33
C SER A 36 -8.80 8.85 8.79
N ASN A 37 -9.38 7.80 8.19
CA ASN A 37 -9.41 7.57 6.74
C ASN A 37 -8.01 7.56 6.11
N LEU A 38 -7.02 6.93 6.76
CA LEU A 38 -5.69 6.75 6.16
C LEU A 38 -5.79 5.85 4.92
N GLN A 39 -5.34 6.35 3.77
CA GLN A 39 -5.43 5.68 2.47
C GLN A 39 -4.05 5.19 1.98
N GLY A 40 -4.05 4.31 0.99
CA GLY A 40 -2.83 3.83 0.33
C GLY A 40 -2.04 2.80 1.12
N VAL A 41 -2.64 2.22 2.17
CA VAL A 41 -2.04 1.19 3.01
C VAL A 41 -2.97 -0.01 3.18
N ASN A 42 -2.39 -1.19 3.35
CA ASN A 42 -3.10 -2.37 3.83
C ASN A 42 -2.93 -2.48 5.34
N PHE A 43 -4.01 -2.73 6.07
CA PHE A 43 -3.95 -2.95 7.53
C PHE A 43 -3.96 -4.43 7.87
N VAL A 44 -3.09 -4.84 8.78
CA VAL A 44 -3.06 -6.17 9.39
C VAL A 44 -2.95 -6.01 10.90
N VAL A 45 -3.69 -6.81 11.67
CA VAL A 45 -3.57 -6.86 13.12
C VAL A 45 -3.29 -8.29 13.57
N ALA A 46 -2.33 -8.46 14.47
CA ALA A 46 -2.00 -9.74 15.10
C ALA A 46 -1.92 -9.57 16.62
N ASN A 47 -2.81 -10.23 17.36
CA ASN A 47 -2.89 -10.19 18.81
C ASN A 47 -3.32 -11.56 19.33
#